data_AF-A0A7X0ETF5-F1
#
_entry.id   AF-A0A7X0ETF5-F1
#
_cell.length_a   1.000
_cell.length_b   1.000
_cell.length_c   1.000
_cell.angle_alpha   90.00
_cell.angle_beta   90.00
_cell.angle_gamma   90.00
#
_symmetry.space_group_name_H-M   'P 1'
#
loop_
_entity.id
_entity.type
_entity.pdbx_description
1 polymer ?
#
loop_
_entity_poly.entity_id
_entity_poly.type
_entity_poly.pdbx_seq_one_letter_code
_entity_poly.pdbx_strand_id
1 'polypeptide(L)'
;MTLHPVVQPLLAGFTLTLLLAACSAPESPQAPAGNSPAETQAELAKTKSEMPSPPLAAAAAKRMMALPASAEVMAYAPQADNSLPGYRDVPREQYQALTDNPVQLVSEQPVSTFSIDVDTGSYANVRRFLNAGQLPPRDAVRLEELVNYFPYDYPSRADGRPFAVSSELMTTPWNPQTRLLRLAVAAQEQGLAALPPANLVFLVDVSGSMDRREGLPMVQATLKLLVEQLRAEDRVALVTYAGDARVVLASTPGSEKARIRTAIDQLSAGGGTAGASGIQLAYQQARQSLLKDGINRILLATDGDFNVGISDFASLKAMAERERRSGVSLTTLGFGVDNYNEQLMEQLADAGDGNYAYIDTLQEARKVLVEQLASTLSVVARDVKLQVEFNPAQVSQYRLLGYENRQLKREDFNNDQVDAGEIGAGQRVTALYEIVPAGQKGWIEPLRYQASESPASNSGELAWLRLRYKTVTGGQSQLIEQPLPAQVVVQPSADLRFAAAVAAFAQQLRGERYTQGFGADATLALARGALADDRFGLRHEFVQLVELAQSLHNPALSTQDAVQ
;
A
#
# COMPACT_ATOMS: atom_id res chain seq x y z
N MET A 1 -64.80 -16.70 -16.34
CA MET A 1 -64.96 -17.80 -17.32
C MET A 1 -63.67 -17.83 -18.15
N THR A 2 -62.71 -18.69 -17.79
CA THR A 2 -62.46 -20.02 -18.40
C THR A 2 -62.00 -19.89 -19.87
N LEU A 3 -60.95 -20.49 -20.41
CA LEU A 3 -60.03 -21.59 -20.08
C LEU A 3 -58.94 -21.58 -21.20
N HIS A 4 -57.73 -22.09 -20.94
CA HIS A 4 -56.77 -22.59 -21.97
C HIS A 4 -57.41 -23.73 -22.83
N PRO A 5 -56.93 -24.16 -24.03
CA PRO A 5 -55.54 -24.61 -24.31
C PRO A 5 -54.98 -24.62 -25.78
N VAL A 6 -53.66 -24.89 -25.89
CA VAL A 6 -52.86 -25.77 -26.81
C VAL A 6 -53.14 -25.80 -28.33
N VAL A 7 -52.06 -25.82 -29.16
CA VAL A 7 -51.71 -26.80 -30.22
C VAL A 7 -50.64 -26.22 -31.20
N GLN A 8 -49.52 -26.93 -31.36
CA GLN A 8 -48.57 -26.86 -32.51
C GLN A 8 -49.09 -27.70 -33.69
N PRO A 9 -48.65 -27.45 -34.95
CA PRO A 9 -47.75 -28.43 -35.56
C PRO A 9 -46.68 -27.91 -36.55
N LEU A 10 -45.66 -28.78 -36.70
CA LEU A 10 -44.62 -29.01 -37.72
C LEU A 10 -45.01 -28.87 -39.22
N LEU A 11 -44.08 -28.45 -40.12
CA LEU A 11 -43.22 -29.29 -41.02
C LEU A 11 -42.62 -28.56 -42.26
N ALA A 12 -41.35 -28.92 -42.57
CA ALA A 12 -40.64 -29.00 -43.88
C ALA A 12 -40.38 -27.70 -44.71
N GLY A 13 -39.23 -27.46 -45.37
CA GLY A 13 -37.97 -28.18 -45.57
C GLY A 13 -37.28 -27.66 -46.86
N PHE A 14 -35.94 -27.58 -46.92
CA PHE A 14 -35.12 -28.02 -48.07
C PHE A 14 -33.62 -27.93 -47.77
N THR A 15 -32.94 -29.01 -48.15
CA THR A 15 -31.52 -29.36 -48.04
C THR A 15 -30.72 -28.95 -49.28
N LEU A 16 -29.43 -28.62 -49.13
CA LEU A 16 -28.43 -28.96 -50.16
C LEU A 16 -27.04 -29.21 -49.54
N THR A 17 -26.64 -30.47 -49.59
CA THR A 17 -25.29 -31.00 -49.32
C THR A 17 -24.51 -31.11 -50.63
N LEU A 18 -23.20 -30.80 -50.61
CA LEU A 18 -22.23 -31.45 -51.50
C LEU A 18 -20.94 -31.75 -50.73
N LEU A 19 -20.62 -33.04 -50.65
CA LEU A 19 -19.35 -33.63 -50.22
C LEU A 19 -18.32 -33.58 -51.36
N LEU A 20 -17.02 -33.59 -51.01
CA LEU A 20 -16.06 -34.55 -51.56
C LEU A 20 -14.76 -34.56 -50.72
N ALA A 21 -14.35 -35.78 -50.38
CA ALA A 21 -13.16 -36.15 -49.63
C ALA A 21 -11.98 -36.48 -50.57
N ALA A 22 -10.74 -36.38 -50.09
CA ALA A 22 -9.65 -37.32 -50.43
C ALA A 22 -8.40 -37.09 -49.57
N CYS A 23 -7.87 -38.20 -49.04
CA CYS A 23 -6.56 -38.37 -48.40
C CYS A 23 -5.40 -38.26 -49.41
N SER A 24 -4.20 -37.85 -48.95
CA SER A 24 -2.90 -38.51 -49.24
C SER A 24 -1.69 -37.63 -48.85
N ALA A 25 -0.76 -38.19 -48.07
CA ALA A 25 0.69 -37.90 -48.17
C ALA A 25 1.28 -38.88 -49.22
N PRO A 26 2.40 -38.60 -49.95
CA PRO A 26 3.75 -38.55 -49.34
C PRO A 26 4.82 -37.67 -50.07
N GLU A 27 6.01 -37.63 -49.44
CA GLU A 27 7.38 -37.60 -50.03
C GLU A 27 8.07 -36.33 -50.57
N SER A 28 9.38 -36.25 -50.25
CA SER A 28 10.39 -35.21 -50.52
C SER A 28 10.88 -35.15 -51.98
N PRO A 29 11.57 -34.05 -52.39
CA PRO A 29 13.01 -34.10 -52.74
C PRO A 29 13.75 -32.78 -52.31
N GLN A 30 15.07 -32.59 -52.20
CA GLN A 30 16.29 -33.17 -52.76
C GLN A 30 17.51 -32.52 -52.04
N ALA A 31 18.60 -33.25 -51.85
CA ALA A 31 19.98 -32.72 -51.71
C ALA A 31 20.70 -32.84 -53.07
N PRO A 32 21.84 -32.15 -53.34
CA PRO A 32 23.19 -32.66 -53.03
C PRO A 32 24.18 -31.52 -52.66
N ALA A 33 25.45 -31.64 -52.26
CA ALA A 33 26.57 -32.59 -52.29
C ALA A 33 27.56 -32.19 -51.15
N GLY A 34 28.55 -32.94 -50.65
CA GLY A 34 29.10 -34.26 -50.94
C GLY A 34 30.32 -34.54 -50.02
N ASN A 35 30.52 -35.83 -49.73
CA ASN A 35 31.75 -36.60 -49.43
C ASN A 35 32.69 -36.26 -48.24
N SER A 36 32.50 -37.02 -47.12
CA SER A 36 33.37 -38.07 -46.49
C SER A 36 34.91 -38.14 -46.73
N PRO A 37 35.69 -38.95 -45.96
CA PRO A 37 35.50 -39.58 -44.63
C PRO A 37 36.77 -39.55 -43.71
N ALA A 38 36.65 -40.02 -42.45
CA ALA A 38 37.50 -41.09 -41.86
C ALA A 38 37.42 -41.14 -40.32
N GLU A 39 37.26 -42.36 -39.82
CA GLU A 39 37.29 -42.82 -38.43
C GLU A 39 38.68 -42.66 -37.79
N THR A 40 38.81 -42.62 -36.46
CA THR A 40 39.62 -43.57 -35.64
C THR A 40 39.38 -43.31 -34.14
N GLN A 41 39.29 -44.40 -33.36
CA GLN A 41 39.25 -44.45 -31.90
C GLN A 41 40.66 -44.29 -31.25
N ALA A 42 40.66 -44.14 -29.91
CA ALA A 42 41.73 -44.47 -28.94
C ALA A 42 42.68 -43.36 -28.42
N GLU A 43 42.40 -42.96 -27.17
CA GLU A 43 43.29 -43.05 -25.98
C GLU A 43 44.72 -42.45 -26.01
N LEU A 44 45.00 -41.43 -25.18
CA LEU A 44 45.94 -41.47 -24.04
C LEU A 44 46.17 -40.09 -23.35
N ALA A 45 46.00 -40.10 -22.02
CA ALA A 45 46.87 -39.54 -20.97
C ALA A 45 47.37 -38.07 -20.93
N LYS A 46 47.09 -37.45 -19.76
CA LYS A 46 47.93 -36.55 -18.91
C LYS A 46 48.44 -35.25 -19.58
N THR A 47 48.22 -34.08 -18.97
CA THR A 47 49.20 -33.49 -18.03
C THR A 47 48.56 -32.36 -17.20
N LYS A 48 48.79 -32.40 -15.88
CA LYS A 48 48.48 -31.36 -14.88
C LYS A 48 49.40 -30.14 -15.05
N SER A 49 48.89 -28.94 -14.76
CA SER A 49 49.71 -27.76 -14.46
C SER A 49 49.25 -27.18 -13.11
N GLU A 50 50.20 -27.10 -12.19
CA GLU A 50 50.12 -26.68 -10.79
C GLU A 50 50.24 -25.15 -10.62
N MET A 51 49.54 -24.64 -9.61
CA MET A 51 49.79 -23.33 -8.98
C MET A 51 50.97 -23.42 -7.98
N PRO A 52 51.74 -22.36 -7.74
CA PRO A 52 52.70 -22.32 -6.65
C PRO A 52 52.14 -21.65 -5.38
N SER A 53 52.39 -22.27 -4.22
CA SER A 53 52.26 -21.70 -2.87
C SER A 53 53.65 -21.41 -2.30
N PRO A 54 53.82 -20.43 -1.38
CA PRO A 54 55.00 -20.36 -0.52
C PRO A 54 54.74 -20.85 0.93
N PRO A 55 55.80 -21.19 1.69
CA PRO A 55 55.72 -22.20 2.76
C PRO A 55 55.61 -21.63 4.19
N LEU A 56 55.07 -22.48 5.08
CA LEU A 56 55.13 -22.38 6.54
C LEU A 56 56.28 -23.26 7.07
N ALA A 57 57.11 -22.71 7.96
CA ALA A 57 58.00 -23.48 8.83
C ALA A 57 57.84 -23.00 10.28
N ALA A 58 57.68 -23.96 11.18
CA ALA A 58 57.51 -23.78 12.62
C ALA A 58 58.82 -24.07 13.36
N ALA A 59 59.09 -23.39 14.48
CA ALA A 59 59.70 -23.97 15.69
C ALA A 59 59.77 -22.95 16.84
N ALA A 60 59.46 -23.43 18.05
CA ALA A 60 59.40 -22.71 19.32
C ALA A 60 60.73 -22.76 20.10
N ALA A 61 60.97 -21.79 21.00
CA ALA A 61 61.10 -21.99 22.46
C ALA A 61 62.05 -20.99 23.20
N LYS A 62 61.58 -20.62 24.40
CA LYS A 62 62.29 -20.24 25.67
C LYS A 62 62.70 -18.78 25.97
N ARG A 63 61.91 -18.20 26.91
CA ARG A 63 62.26 -17.80 28.31
C ARG A 63 63.34 -16.71 28.53
N MET A 64 62.93 -15.55 29.06
CA MET A 64 63.14 -15.06 30.46
C MET A 64 62.98 -13.54 30.59
N MET A 65 62.62 -13.14 31.82
CA MET A 65 62.33 -11.81 32.36
C MET A 65 63.32 -10.68 32.01
N ALA A 66 62.80 -9.46 31.85
CA ALA A 66 63.27 -8.25 32.55
C ALA A 66 62.29 -7.08 32.37
N LEU A 67 61.75 -6.56 33.48
CA LEU A 67 61.28 -5.17 33.57
C LEU A 67 62.52 -4.28 33.80
N PRO A 68 62.54 -3.05 33.27
CA PRO A 68 62.39 -1.93 34.18
C PRO A 68 61.43 -0.85 33.69
N ALA A 69 60.88 -0.13 34.67
CA ALA A 69 60.03 1.02 34.50
C ALA A 69 60.84 2.27 34.11
N SER A 70 60.28 3.07 33.21
CA SER A 70 60.37 4.53 33.24
C SER A 70 59.32 5.10 32.30
N ALA A 71 58.34 5.81 32.86
CA ALA A 71 57.32 6.53 32.14
C ALA A 71 57.93 7.81 31.54
N GLU A 72 57.94 7.92 30.22
CA GLU A 72 58.10 9.19 29.51
C GLU A 72 56.85 9.42 28.66
N VAL A 73 56.18 10.54 28.95
CA VAL A 73 55.00 11.03 28.26
C VAL A 73 55.46 11.60 26.92
N MET A 74 55.33 10.81 25.85
CA MET A 74 55.43 11.34 24.48
C MET A 74 54.08 11.94 24.08
N ALA A 75 54.07 13.26 23.93
CA ALA A 75 52.97 14.00 23.32
C ALA A 75 52.78 13.55 21.86
N TYR A 76 51.65 12.89 21.58
CA TYR A 76 51.21 12.63 20.22
C TYR A 76 50.74 13.95 19.60
N ALA A 77 51.42 14.40 18.55
CA ALA A 77 50.89 15.42 17.65
C ALA A 77 49.63 14.86 16.97
N PRO A 78 48.55 15.66 16.81
CA PRO A 78 47.34 15.19 16.15
C PRO A 78 47.67 14.91 14.68
N GLN A 79 47.57 13.63 14.28
CA GLN A 79 47.59 13.27 12.87
C GLN A 79 46.39 13.93 12.20
N ALA A 80 46.64 14.62 11.08
CA ALA A 80 45.61 15.21 10.25
C ALA A 80 44.57 14.13 9.91
N ASP A 81 43.30 14.43 10.20
CA ASP A 81 42.15 13.62 9.82
C ASP A 81 42.24 13.34 8.31
N ASN A 82 42.60 12.12 7.97
CA ASN A 82 42.47 11.62 6.62
C ASN A 82 41.00 11.28 6.45
N SER A 83 40.16 12.31 6.28
CA SER A 83 38.74 12.19 6.05
C SER A 83 38.52 11.29 4.83
N LEU A 84 38.05 10.08 5.09
CA LEU A 84 37.53 9.16 4.09
C LEU A 84 36.61 9.94 3.14
N PRO A 85 36.67 9.74 1.82
CA PRO A 85 35.75 10.39 0.90
C PRO A 85 34.33 10.05 1.35
N GLY A 86 33.57 11.10 1.70
CA GLY A 86 32.28 10.97 2.35
C GLY A 86 31.38 9.99 1.61
N TYR A 87 30.82 9.04 2.37
CA TYR A 87 29.67 8.26 1.93
C TYR A 87 28.58 9.29 1.59
N ARG A 88 28.36 9.52 0.29
CA ARG A 88 27.16 10.22 -0.14
C ARG A 88 26.02 9.24 0.06
N ASP A 89 25.20 9.48 1.09
CA ASP A 89 23.86 8.90 1.21
C ASP A 89 23.08 9.27 -0.05
N VAL A 90 23.12 8.42 -1.07
CA VAL A 90 22.13 8.47 -2.13
C VAL A 90 20.90 7.77 -1.55
N PRO A 91 19.76 8.46 -1.39
CA PRO A 91 18.54 7.81 -0.96
C PRO A 91 18.22 6.67 -1.93
N ARG A 92 18.16 5.42 -1.42
CA ARG A 92 17.86 4.23 -2.23
C ARG A 92 16.41 3.79 -2.09
N GLU A 93 15.64 4.44 -1.21
CA GLU A 93 14.23 4.19 -1.03
C GLU A 93 13.43 4.69 -2.24
N GLN A 94 12.43 3.92 -2.66
CA GLN A 94 11.64 4.15 -3.87
C GLN A 94 10.19 4.42 -3.53
N TYR A 95 9.72 5.57 -4.01
CA TYR A 95 8.37 6.08 -3.83
C TYR A 95 7.75 6.40 -5.18
N GLN A 96 6.43 6.26 -5.29
CA GLN A 96 5.74 6.63 -6.52
C GLN A 96 5.75 8.15 -6.66
N ALA A 97 6.32 8.66 -7.76
CA ALA A 97 6.25 10.09 -8.06
C ALA A 97 4.80 10.48 -8.42
N LEU A 98 4.15 11.24 -7.54
CA LEU A 98 2.76 11.69 -7.70
C LEU A 98 2.67 13.20 -7.85
N THR A 99 1.92 13.63 -8.86
CA THR A 99 1.57 15.03 -9.06
C THR A 99 0.26 15.31 -8.34
N ASP A 100 0.21 16.39 -7.56
CA ASP A 100 -1.00 16.77 -6.82
C ASP A 100 -2.20 16.90 -7.75
N ASN A 101 -3.38 16.56 -7.25
CA ASN A 101 -4.62 16.72 -8.01
C ASN A 101 -4.81 18.19 -8.43
N PRO A 102 -5.10 18.45 -9.71
CA PRO A 102 -5.33 19.80 -10.20
C PRO A 102 -6.63 20.38 -9.64
N VAL A 103 -6.74 21.72 -9.71
CA VAL A 103 -8.02 22.41 -9.54
C VAL A 103 -8.87 22.16 -10.78
N GLN A 104 -10.12 21.80 -10.57
CA GLN A 104 -11.12 21.56 -11.61
C GLN A 104 -12.19 22.65 -11.61
N LEU A 105 -12.58 23.10 -12.80
CA LEU A 105 -13.75 23.96 -13.02
C LEU A 105 -15.01 23.11 -13.09
N VAL A 106 -16.01 23.38 -12.25
CA VAL A 106 -17.27 22.61 -12.25
C VAL A 106 -18.04 22.79 -13.56
N SER A 107 -17.90 23.93 -14.23
CA SER A 107 -18.51 24.18 -15.53
C SER A 107 -17.96 23.30 -16.65
N GLU A 108 -16.76 22.75 -16.50
CA GLU A 108 -16.10 21.89 -17.50
C GLU A 108 -16.11 20.42 -17.07
N GLN A 109 -15.75 20.18 -15.82
CA GLN A 109 -15.63 18.86 -15.21
C GLN A 109 -16.38 18.87 -13.87
N PRO A 110 -17.72 18.73 -13.84
CA PRO A 110 -18.49 18.75 -12.60
C PRO A 110 -18.34 17.47 -11.77
N VAL A 111 -17.70 16.43 -12.32
CA VAL A 111 -17.69 15.08 -11.74
C VAL A 111 -16.27 14.67 -11.37
N SER A 112 -16.07 14.34 -10.10
CA SER A 112 -14.87 13.68 -9.60
C SER A 112 -15.16 12.19 -9.41
N THR A 113 -14.33 11.31 -9.98
CA THR A 113 -14.44 9.85 -9.82
C THR A 113 -13.11 9.29 -9.34
N PHE A 114 -13.15 8.46 -8.30
CA PHE A 114 -11.96 7.82 -7.74
C PHE A 114 -12.30 6.49 -7.09
N SER A 115 -11.30 5.63 -6.99
CA SER A 115 -11.35 4.41 -6.20
C SER A 115 -11.10 4.72 -4.73
N ILE A 116 -11.86 4.09 -3.83
CA ILE A 116 -11.47 4.08 -2.43
C ILE A 116 -10.37 3.05 -2.23
N ASP A 117 -9.41 3.40 -1.38
CA ASP A 117 -8.44 2.47 -0.81
C ASP A 117 -8.09 2.93 0.62
N VAL A 118 -7.70 2.00 1.48
CA VAL A 118 -7.43 2.23 2.91
C VAL A 118 -6.06 1.72 3.27
N ASP A 119 -5.06 2.25 2.58
CA ASP A 119 -3.67 2.12 2.98
C ASP A 119 -3.31 3.20 4.01
N THR A 120 -2.43 2.85 4.94
CA THR A 120 -1.96 3.79 5.98
C THR A 120 -0.44 3.74 6.16
N GLY A 121 0.28 3.15 5.21
CA GLY A 121 1.72 2.93 5.29
C GLY A 121 2.51 4.25 5.26
N SER A 122 2.06 5.22 4.48
CA SER A 122 2.70 6.53 4.36
C SER A 122 2.76 7.27 5.70
N TYR A 123 1.72 7.21 6.54
CA TYR A 123 1.77 7.85 7.87
C TYR A 123 2.86 7.25 8.75
N ALA A 124 2.92 5.92 8.85
CA ALA A 124 3.94 5.24 9.66
C ALA A 124 5.35 5.52 9.11
N ASN A 125 5.50 5.62 7.79
CA ASN A 125 6.77 5.98 7.17
C ASN A 125 7.17 7.44 7.45
N VAL A 126 6.22 8.38 7.38
CA VAL A 126 6.43 9.78 7.80
C VAL A 126 6.83 9.86 9.27
N ARG A 127 6.14 9.13 10.16
CA ARG A 127 6.49 9.03 11.57
C ARG A 127 7.92 8.54 11.76
N ARG A 128 8.34 7.50 11.04
CA ARG A 128 9.73 7.01 11.06
C ARG A 128 10.73 8.10 10.70
N PHE A 129 10.54 8.79 9.57
CA PHE A 129 11.45 9.85 9.13
C PHE A 129 11.59 10.94 10.19
N LEU A 130 10.45 11.44 10.69
CA LEU A 130 10.44 12.52 11.67
C LEU A 130 11.12 12.08 12.96
N ASN A 131 10.79 10.89 13.50
CA ASN A 131 11.43 10.34 14.69
C ASN A 131 12.94 10.06 14.51
N ALA A 132 13.39 9.87 13.27
CA ALA A 132 14.81 9.77 12.93
C ALA A 132 15.49 11.15 12.76
N GLY A 133 14.78 12.25 13.00
CA GLY A 133 15.28 13.61 12.86
C GLY A 133 15.44 14.05 11.40
N GLN A 134 14.65 13.48 10.49
CA GLN A 134 14.71 13.77 9.06
C GLN A 134 13.33 14.17 8.53
N LEU A 135 13.28 15.07 7.56
CA LEU A 135 12.05 15.32 6.81
C LEU A 135 11.85 14.20 5.77
N PRO A 136 10.63 13.67 5.62
CA PRO A 136 10.35 12.69 4.59
C PRO A 136 10.54 13.30 3.20
N PRO A 137 10.96 12.52 2.19
CA PRO A 137 10.88 12.97 0.81
C PRO A 137 9.42 13.21 0.42
N ARG A 138 9.18 14.19 -0.47
CA ARG A 138 7.83 14.59 -0.90
C ARG A 138 6.95 13.40 -1.32
N ASP A 139 7.54 12.46 -2.06
CA ASP A 139 6.80 11.34 -2.65
C ASP A 139 6.49 10.23 -1.63
N ALA A 140 7.08 10.25 -0.43
CA ALA A 140 6.70 9.35 0.67
C ALA A 140 5.44 9.81 1.43
N VAL A 141 4.91 10.99 1.10
CA VAL A 141 3.77 11.60 1.79
C VAL A 141 2.51 11.48 0.94
N ARG A 142 1.61 10.57 1.32
CA ARG A 142 0.30 10.36 0.70
C ARG A 142 -0.78 10.94 1.59
N LEU A 143 -1.38 12.05 1.14
CA LEU A 143 -2.27 12.85 1.99
C LEU A 143 -3.47 12.04 2.48
N GLU A 144 -4.07 11.25 1.61
CA GLU A 144 -5.18 10.37 1.92
C GLU A 144 -4.83 9.34 3.00
N GLU A 145 -3.64 8.74 2.95
CA GLU A 145 -3.21 7.76 3.93
C GLU A 145 -2.93 8.39 5.29
N LEU A 146 -2.37 9.62 5.31
CA LEU A 146 -2.18 10.38 6.55
C LEU A 146 -3.52 10.70 7.21
N VAL A 147 -4.52 11.14 6.43
CA VAL A 147 -5.87 11.43 6.94
C VAL A 147 -6.56 10.15 7.42
N ASN A 148 -6.45 9.04 6.66
CA ASN A 148 -7.10 7.78 6.99
C ASN A 148 -6.42 6.96 8.10
N TYR A 149 -5.22 7.36 8.54
CA TYR A 149 -4.53 6.71 9.66
C TYR A 149 -5.32 6.81 10.99
N PHE A 150 -6.11 7.87 11.16
CA PHE A 150 -6.74 8.19 12.44
C PHE A 150 -8.18 7.65 12.57
N PRO A 151 -8.57 7.19 13.77
CA PRO A 151 -9.97 6.93 14.05
C PRO A 151 -10.74 8.25 14.16
N TYR A 152 -11.89 8.29 13.50
CA TYR A 152 -12.91 9.33 13.64
C TYR A 152 -14.23 8.70 14.08
N ASP A 153 -15.19 9.52 14.47
CA ASP A 153 -16.58 9.14 14.64
C ASP A 153 -17.23 9.03 13.25
N TYR A 154 -17.34 7.78 12.78
CA TYR A 154 -17.92 7.45 11.49
C TYR A 154 -19.40 7.09 11.64
N PRO A 155 -20.22 7.36 10.61
CA PRO A 155 -21.63 7.02 10.67
C PRO A 155 -21.80 5.50 10.80
N SER A 156 -22.71 5.08 11.67
CA SER A 156 -23.19 3.70 11.72
C SER A 156 -24.61 3.63 11.17
N ARG A 157 -24.94 2.53 10.49
CA ARG A 157 -26.31 2.24 10.04
C ARG A 157 -26.73 0.85 10.46
N ALA A 158 -27.95 0.76 10.97
CA ALA A 158 -28.57 -0.52 11.33
C ALA A 158 -29.51 -1.06 10.22
N ASP A 159 -29.52 -0.43 9.03
CA ASP A 159 -30.46 -0.76 7.94
C ASP A 159 -29.97 -1.86 7.00
N GLY A 160 -28.89 -2.57 7.35
CA GLY A 160 -28.38 -3.74 6.63
C GLY A 160 -27.64 -3.44 5.33
N ARG A 161 -27.44 -2.17 4.96
CA ARG A 161 -26.53 -1.80 3.87
C ARG A 161 -25.07 -1.94 4.32
N PRO A 162 -24.16 -2.37 3.42
CA PRO A 162 -22.76 -2.58 3.78
C PRO A 162 -22.01 -1.28 4.04
N PHE A 163 -22.58 -0.13 3.64
CA PHE A 163 -21.95 1.17 3.80
C PHE A 163 -22.87 2.20 4.45
N ALA A 164 -22.26 2.98 5.34
CA ALA A 164 -22.79 4.23 5.85
C ALA A 164 -21.97 5.40 5.28
N VAL A 165 -22.64 6.47 4.86
CA VAL A 165 -21.95 7.66 4.36
C VAL A 165 -22.51 8.92 5.01
N SER A 166 -21.61 9.79 5.46
CA SER A 166 -21.93 11.13 5.96
C SER A 166 -21.01 12.17 5.34
N SER A 167 -21.41 13.43 5.45
CA SER A 167 -20.62 14.56 4.97
C SER A 167 -20.68 15.73 5.95
N GLU A 168 -19.59 16.47 6.04
CA GLU A 168 -19.50 17.69 6.83
C GLU A 168 -18.73 18.76 6.07
N LEU A 169 -19.18 20.02 6.16
CA LEU A 169 -18.63 21.13 5.37
C LEU A 169 -18.27 22.29 6.28
N MET A 170 -17.00 22.71 6.30
CA MET A 170 -16.55 23.89 7.05
C MET A 170 -15.86 24.92 6.15
N THR A 171 -15.64 26.13 6.64
CA THR A 171 -14.69 27.07 6.02
C THR A 171 -13.28 26.49 6.12
N THR A 172 -12.55 26.49 5.00
CA THR A 172 -11.19 25.93 4.97
C THR A 172 -10.26 26.72 5.88
N PRO A 173 -9.52 26.08 6.81
CA PRO A 173 -8.68 26.80 7.78
C PRO A 173 -7.60 27.68 7.14
N TRP A 174 -7.04 27.23 6.01
CA TRP A 174 -5.99 27.93 5.28
C TRP A 174 -6.50 28.85 4.16
N ASN A 175 -7.81 28.92 3.92
CA ASN A 175 -8.37 29.74 2.85
C ASN A 175 -9.84 30.11 3.14
N PRO A 176 -10.13 31.36 3.55
CA PRO A 176 -11.50 31.75 3.93
C PRO A 176 -12.48 31.79 2.75
N GLN A 177 -11.97 31.82 1.52
CA GLN A 177 -12.78 31.85 0.29
C GLN A 177 -13.24 30.46 -0.14
N THR A 178 -12.67 29.39 0.43
CA THR A 178 -13.03 28.01 0.11
C THR A 178 -13.76 27.33 1.27
N ARG A 179 -14.33 26.17 0.99
CA ARG A 179 -14.89 25.26 1.97
C ARG A 179 -14.15 23.93 1.90
N LEU A 180 -13.97 23.30 3.05
CA LEU A 180 -13.45 21.95 3.15
C LEU A 180 -14.64 21.00 3.38
N LEU A 181 -14.90 20.15 2.40
CA LEU A 181 -15.90 19.09 2.45
C LEU A 181 -15.21 17.80 2.87
N ARG A 182 -15.67 17.20 3.96
CA ARG A 182 -15.31 15.85 4.36
C ARG A 182 -16.41 14.89 4.00
N LEU A 183 -16.06 13.81 3.31
CA LEU A 183 -16.90 12.65 3.08
C LEU A 183 -16.36 11.51 3.93
N ALA A 184 -17.22 10.93 4.77
CA ALA A 184 -16.88 9.81 5.63
C ALA A 184 -17.71 8.59 5.21
N VAL A 185 -17.03 7.54 4.73
CA VAL A 185 -17.61 6.25 4.33
C VAL A 185 -17.17 5.20 5.35
N ALA A 186 -18.10 4.41 5.86
CA ALA A 186 -17.81 3.33 6.77
C ALA A 186 -18.44 2.03 6.29
N ALA A 187 -17.62 0.99 6.21
CA ALA A 187 -18.09 -0.36 6.02
C ALA A 187 -18.69 -0.91 7.33
N GLN A 188 -19.67 -1.80 7.18
CA GLN A 188 -20.23 -2.51 8.32
C GLN A 188 -19.15 -3.30 9.08
N GLU A 189 -19.14 -3.17 10.40
CA GLU A 189 -18.25 -3.92 11.27
C GLU A 189 -18.67 -5.39 11.36
N GLN A 190 -17.67 -6.27 11.35
CA GLN A 190 -17.84 -7.68 11.71
C GLN A 190 -16.89 -7.97 12.88
N GLY A 191 -17.42 -8.59 13.93
CA GLY A 191 -16.59 -9.05 15.04
C GLY A 191 -15.67 -10.19 14.59
N LEU A 192 -14.50 -10.31 15.21
CA LEU A 192 -13.51 -11.36 14.90
C LEU A 192 -14.12 -12.78 14.95
N ALA A 193 -15.05 -13.03 15.86
CA ALA A 193 -15.73 -14.32 16.01
C ALA A 193 -16.66 -14.67 14.83
N ALA A 194 -17.03 -13.69 14.00
CA ALA A 194 -17.87 -13.89 12.82
C ALA A 194 -17.05 -14.10 11.52
N LEU A 195 -15.71 -13.99 11.60
CA LEU A 195 -14.85 -14.19 10.44
C LEU A 195 -14.89 -15.65 9.95
N PRO A 196 -14.94 -15.91 8.64
CA PRO A 196 -14.72 -17.26 8.11
C PRO A 196 -13.34 -17.80 8.51
N PRO A 197 -13.12 -19.13 8.50
CA PRO A 197 -11.79 -19.71 8.71
C PRO A 197 -10.77 -19.16 7.71
N ALA A 198 -9.55 -18.90 8.17
CA ALA A 198 -8.49 -18.31 7.36
C ALA A 198 -7.37 -19.31 7.03
N ASN A 199 -6.94 -19.33 5.78
CA ASN A 199 -5.73 -19.97 5.29
C ASN A 199 -4.71 -18.87 4.96
N LEU A 200 -3.75 -18.69 5.85
CA LEU A 200 -2.73 -17.65 5.77
C LEU A 200 -1.39 -18.24 5.35
N VAL A 201 -0.74 -17.61 4.37
CA VAL A 201 0.64 -17.92 4.01
C VAL A 201 1.51 -16.73 4.38
N PHE A 202 2.39 -16.92 5.36
CA PHE A 202 3.40 -15.93 5.68
C PHE A 202 4.53 -16.08 4.67
N LEU A 203 4.71 -15.08 3.82
CA LEU A 203 5.83 -15.00 2.88
C LEU A 203 6.83 -14.00 3.43
N VAL A 204 7.97 -14.49 3.92
CA VAL A 204 8.93 -13.66 4.66
C VAL A 204 10.23 -13.51 3.87
N ASP A 205 10.62 -12.27 3.63
CA ASP A 205 11.95 -11.91 3.17
C ASP A 205 12.97 -12.16 4.29
N VAL A 206 13.97 -13.00 4.00
CA VAL A 206 15.08 -13.28 4.91
C VAL A 206 16.42 -12.91 4.26
N SER A 207 16.43 -11.99 3.29
CA SER A 207 17.65 -11.49 2.65
C SER A 207 18.54 -10.72 3.63
N GLY A 208 19.80 -10.46 3.23
CA GLY A 208 20.77 -9.78 4.09
C GLY A 208 20.39 -8.35 4.49
N SER A 209 19.58 -7.64 3.70
CA SER A 209 19.09 -6.29 4.06
C SER A 209 18.15 -6.31 5.27
N MET A 210 17.48 -7.44 5.49
CA MET A 210 16.61 -7.68 6.64
C MET A 210 17.37 -7.96 7.95
N ASP A 211 18.71 -8.08 7.92
CA ASP A 211 19.56 -8.30 9.11
C ASP A 211 19.79 -7.00 9.91
N ARG A 212 18.69 -6.41 10.37
CA ARG A 212 18.67 -5.17 11.15
C ARG A 212 17.44 -5.13 12.05
N ARG A 213 17.42 -4.25 13.05
CA ARG A 213 16.34 -4.16 14.03
C ARG A 213 14.96 -3.92 13.39
N GLU A 214 14.92 -3.06 12.39
CA GLU A 214 13.71 -2.66 11.65
C GLU A 214 13.26 -3.72 10.63
N GLY A 215 14.08 -4.74 10.37
CA GLY A 215 13.84 -5.83 9.42
C GLY A 215 13.32 -7.11 10.10
N LEU A 216 14.04 -8.23 9.94
CA LEU A 216 13.58 -9.55 10.35
C LEU A 216 13.18 -9.68 11.84
N PRO A 217 13.89 -9.11 12.82
CA PRO A 217 13.43 -9.09 14.21
C PRO A 217 12.05 -8.45 14.39
N MET A 218 11.77 -7.34 13.68
CA MET A 218 10.45 -6.70 13.70
C MET A 218 9.40 -7.59 13.02
N VAL A 219 9.74 -8.24 11.91
CA VAL A 219 8.86 -9.22 11.24
C VAL A 219 8.51 -10.37 12.19
N GLN A 220 9.51 -10.97 12.85
CA GLN A 220 9.30 -12.07 13.79
C GLN A 220 8.36 -11.66 14.93
N ALA A 221 8.57 -10.48 15.51
CA ALA A 221 7.71 -9.96 16.57
C ALA A 221 6.28 -9.68 16.07
N THR A 222 6.15 -9.10 14.88
CA THR A 222 4.87 -8.79 14.22
C THR A 222 4.06 -10.06 13.93
N LEU A 223 4.68 -11.08 13.33
CA LEU A 223 4.02 -12.35 13.05
C LEU A 223 3.61 -13.08 14.33
N LYS A 224 4.39 -12.99 15.41
CA LYS A 224 4.00 -13.57 16.72
C LYS A 224 2.75 -12.90 17.29
N LEU A 225 2.57 -11.59 17.12
CA LEU A 225 1.33 -10.91 17.52
C LEU A 225 0.12 -11.47 16.78
N LEU A 226 0.26 -11.71 15.47
CA LEU A 226 -0.78 -12.32 14.65
C LEU A 226 -1.05 -13.78 15.04
N VAL A 227 0.00 -14.56 15.34
CA VAL A 227 -0.16 -15.96 15.80
C VAL A 227 -1.02 -16.04 17.05
N GLU A 228 -1.00 -15.03 17.92
CA GLU A 228 -1.88 -15.01 19.09
C GLU A 228 -3.36 -14.80 18.77
N GLN A 229 -3.68 -14.23 17.61
CA GLN A 229 -5.07 -14.03 17.16
C GLN A 229 -5.63 -15.24 16.39
N LEU A 230 -4.79 -16.21 16.03
CA LEU A 230 -5.23 -17.39 15.28
C LEU A 230 -6.18 -18.27 16.09
N ARG A 231 -7.23 -18.74 15.43
CA ARG A 231 -8.21 -19.70 15.96
C ARG A 231 -7.82 -21.12 15.56
N ALA A 232 -8.47 -22.11 16.18
CA ALA A 232 -8.21 -23.52 15.89
C ALA A 232 -8.56 -23.93 14.44
N GLU A 233 -9.52 -23.24 13.83
CA GLU A 233 -9.96 -23.45 12.44
C GLU A 233 -9.09 -22.75 11.41
N ASP A 234 -8.29 -21.76 11.82
CA ASP A 234 -7.35 -21.07 10.95
C ASP A 234 -6.12 -21.96 10.66
N ARG A 235 -5.44 -21.70 9.55
CA ARG A 235 -4.24 -22.44 9.12
C ARG A 235 -3.15 -21.46 8.69
N VAL A 236 -1.91 -21.81 9.00
CA VAL A 236 -0.72 -21.04 8.62
C VAL A 236 0.30 -21.92 7.91
N ALA A 237 0.80 -21.45 6.78
CA ALA A 237 2.06 -21.91 6.20
C ALA A 237 3.10 -20.77 6.25
N LEU A 238 4.38 -21.12 6.35
CA LEU A 238 5.49 -20.16 6.35
C LEU A 238 6.43 -20.49 5.20
N VAL A 239 6.57 -19.53 4.29
CA VAL A 239 7.49 -19.55 3.17
C VAL A 239 8.50 -18.43 3.37
N THR A 240 9.77 -18.72 3.12
CA THR A 240 10.82 -17.69 3.12
C THR A 240 11.43 -17.59 1.75
N TYR A 241 11.89 -16.39 1.39
CA TYR A 241 12.76 -16.20 0.24
C TYR A 241 13.99 -15.38 0.61
N ALA A 242 15.11 -15.80 0.03
CA ALA A 242 16.36 -15.06 -0.06
C ALA A 242 17.03 -15.58 -1.34
N GLY A 243 18.24 -16.16 -1.31
CA GLY A 243 18.83 -16.78 -2.50
C GLY A 243 17.94 -17.85 -3.16
N ASP A 244 17.20 -18.61 -2.35
CA ASP A 244 16.21 -19.61 -2.77
C ASP A 244 14.89 -19.43 -2.00
N ALA A 245 13.78 -19.89 -2.59
CA ALA A 245 12.49 -19.96 -1.93
C ALA A 245 12.29 -21.33 -1.25
N ARG A 246 11.83 -21.36 0.00
CA ARG A 246 11.62 -22.59 0.77
C ARG A 246 10.38 -22.53 1.65
N VAL A 247 9.74 -23.69 1.85
CA VAL A 247 8.68 -23.86 2.85
C VAL A 247 9.33 -24.20 4.19
N VAL A 248 9.24 -23.31 5.16
CA VAL A 248 9.75 -23.50 6.53
C VAL A 248 8.72 -24.21 7.40
N LEU A 249 7.44 -23.89 7.20
CA LEU A 249 6.32 -24.53 7.88
C LEU A 249 5.24 -24.89 6.86
N ALA A 250 4.95 -26.18 6.72
CA ALA A 250 3.79 -26.63 5.99
C ALA A 250 2.49 -26.20 6.70
N SER A 251 1.38 -26.16 5.97
CA SER A 251 0.05 -25.80 6.48
C SER A 251 -0.26 -26.43 7.85
N THR A 252 -0.28 -25.59 8.88
CA THR A 252 -0.38 -25.97 10.30
C THR A 252 -1.59 -25.29 10.94
N PRO A 253 -2.43 -26.01 11.70
CA PRO A 253 -3.57 -25.42 12.43
C PRO A 253 -3.17 -24.30 13.38
N GLY A 254 -3.98 -23.25 13.47
CA GLY A 254 -3.76 -22.10 14.36
C GLY A 254 -3.77 -22.46 15.85
N SER A 255 -4.31 -23.62 16.22
CA SER A 255 -4.19 -24.18 17.57
C SER A 255 -2.76 -24.60 17.93
N GLU A 256 -1.91 -24.92 16.95
CA GLU A 256 -0.51 -25.31 17.17
C GLU A 256 0.42 -24.09 17.30
N LYS A 257 0.00 -23.06 18.06
CA LYS A 257 0.72 -21.78 18.21
C LYS A 257 2.20 -21.95 18.54
N ALA A 258 2.54 -22.89 19.43
CA ALA A 258 3.93 -23.14 19.82
C ALA A 258 4.80 -23.55 18.62
N ARG A 259 4.30 -24.43 17.75
CA ARG A 259 5.00 -24.88 16.55
C ARG A 259 5.19 -23.75 15.55
N ILE A 260 4.15 -22.93 15.35
CA ILE A 260 4.22 -21.76 14.47
C ILE A 260 5.25 -20.75 14.99
N ARG A 261 5.23 -20.43 16.29
CA ARG A 261 6.22 -19.54 16.92
C ARG A 261 7.64 -20.05 16.77
N THR A 262 7.88 -21.35 17.02
CA THR A 262 9.21 -21.95 16.83
C THR A 262 9.71 -21.83 15.39
N ALA A 263 8.84 -22.00 14.39
CA ALA A 263 9.22 -21.80 12.99
C ALA A 263 9.61 -20.34 12.69
N ILE A 264 8.91 -19.37 13.28
CA ILE A 264 9.23 -17.94 13.18
C ILE A 264 10.57 -17.62 13.88
N ASP A 265 10.80 -18.18 15.07
CA ASP A 265 12.04 -17.98 15.85
C ASP A 265 13.29 -18.48 15.13
N GLN A 266 13.15 -19.49 14.26
CA GLN A 266 14.24 -20.09 13.49
C GLN A 266 14.60 -19.30 12.22
N LEU A 267 13.85 -18.23 11.90
CA LEU A 267 14.19 -17.38 10.77
C LEU A 267 15.50 -16.63 11.04
N SER A 268 16.37 -16.60 10.05
CA SER A 268 17.66 -15.92 10.08
C SER A 268 17.88 -15.20 8.77
N ALA A 269 18.34 -13.95 8.83
CA ALA A 269 18.64 -13.15 7.66
C ALA A 269 19.95 -13.60 7.00
N GLY A 270 20.01 -13.59 5.67
CA GLY A 270 21.20 -13.89 4.89
C GLY A 270 20.92 -14.26 3.44
N GLY A 271 21.90 -14.04 2.57
CA GLY A 271 21.79 -14.31 1.12
C GLY A 271 21.23 -13.14 0.30
N GLY A 272 21.10 -13.36 -1.01
CA GLY A 272 20.45 -12.42 -1.96
C GLY A 272 18.92 -12.55 -1.94
N THR A 273 18.21 -12.03 -2.95
CA THR A 273 16.73 -11.91 -2.91
C THR A 273 15.97 -12.42 -4.14
N ALA A 274 15.55 -13.69 -4.14
CA ALA A 274 14.75 -14.34 -5.17
C ALA A 274 13.24 -14.14 -4.95
N GLY A 275 12.79 -12.89 -4.90
CA GLY A 275 11.41 -12.56 -4.52
C GLY A 275 10.32 -13.16 -5.43
N ALA A 276 10.57 -13.27 -6.74
CA ALA A 276 9.61 -13.85 -7.69
C ALA A 276 9.30 -15.33 -7.42
N SER A 277 10.32 -16.14 -7.11
CA SER A 277 10.12 -17.56 -6.78
C SER A 277 9.46 -17.71 -5.41
N GLY A 278 9.73 -16.80 -4.47
CA GLY A 278 9.05 -16.69 -3.19
C GLY A 278 7.53 -16.50 -3.35
N ILE A 279 7.12 -15.51 -4.15
CA ILE A 279 5.70 -15.25 -4.42
C ILE A 279 5.02 -16.45 -5.09
N GLN A 280 5.66 -17.06 -6.10
CA GLN A 280 5.11 -18.25 -6.77
C GLN A 280 4.90 -19.42 -5.81
N LEU A 281 5.88 -19.69 -4.95
CA LEU A 281 5.80 -20.75 -3.95
C LEU A 281 4.72 -20.45 -2.90
N ALA A 282 4.57 -19.20 -2.49
CA ALA A 282 3.51 -18.79 -1.56
C ALA A 282 2.11 -19.04 -2.14
N TYR A 283 1.87 -18.67 -3.41
CA TYR A 283 0.61 -18.98 -4.09
C TYR A 283 0.39 -20.49 -4.25
N GLN A 284 1.44 -21.26 -4.51
CA GLN A 284 1.35 -22.72 -4.52
C GLN A 284 0.91 -23.27 -3.16
N GLN A 285 1.49 -22.79 -2.06
CA GLN A 285 1.10 -23.19 -0.70
C GLN A 285 -0.34 -22.79 -0.38
N ALA A 286 -0.74 -21.57 -0.75
CA ALA A 286 -2.10 -21.07 -0.55
C ALA A 286 -3.14 -21.98 -1.24
N ARG A 287 -2.88 -22.36 -2.51
CA ARG A 287 -3.76 -23.27 -3.28
C ARG A 287 -3.84 -24.67 -2.70
N GLN A 288 -2.78 -25.19 -2.09
CA GLN A 288 -2.79 -26.54 -1.50
C GLN A 288 -3.73 -26.64 -0.29
N SER A 289 -3.98 -25.54 0.42
CA SER A 289 -4.88 -25.47 1.58
C SER A 289 -6.06 -24.53 1.35
N LEU A 290 -6.48 -24.35 0.09
CA LEU A 290 -7.50 -23.37 -0.28
C LEU A 290 -8.84 -23.67 0.42
N LEU A 291 -9.38 -22.65 1.08
CA LEU A 291 -10.69 -22.68 1.71
C LEU A 291 -11.71 -22.02 0.77
N LYS A 292 -12.63 -22.79 0.19
CA LYS A 292 -13.59 -22.30 -0.81
C LYS A 292 -14.43 -21.11 -0.32
N ASP A 293 -14.95 -21.21 0.91
CA ASP A 293 -15.79 -20.20 1.55
C ASP A 293 -15.07 -19.53 2.73
N GLY A 294 -13.73 -19.58 2.74
CA GLY A 294 -12.86 -19.02 3.77
C GLY A 294 -11.97 -17.90 3.25
N ILE A 295 -11.19 -17.32 4.14
CA ILE A 295 -10.21 -16.29 3.79
C ILE A 295 -8.95 -17.00 3.29
N ASN A 296 -8.47 -16.68 2.09
CA ASN A 296 -7.17 -17.16 1.60
C ASN A 296 -6.28 -15.95 1.31
N ARG A 297 -5.20 -15.80 2.08
CA ARG A 297 -4.38 -14.61 2.03
C ARG A 297 -2.90 -14.91 2.21
N ILE A 298 -2.08 -14.30 1.37
CA ILE A 298 -0.64 -14.22 1.56
C ILE A 298 -0.34 -12.92 2.31
N LEU A 299 0.45 -13.01 3.37
CA LEU A 299 1.03 -11.85 4.07
C LEU A 299 2.51 -11.80 3.71
N LEU A 300 2.87 -10.91 2.81
CA LEU A 300 4.24 -10.67 2.39
C LEU A 300 4.91 -9.68 3.35
N ALA A 301 5.98 -10.08 4.02
CA ALA A 301 6.79 -9.24 4.89
C ALA A 301 8.18 -9.02 4.26
N THR A 302 8.48 -7.78 3.84
CA THR A 302 9.70 -7.44 3.07
C THR A 302 10.08 -5.97 3.22
N ASP A 303 11.30 -5.62 2.81
CA ASP A 303 11.74 -4.24 2.56
C ASP A 303 11.50 -3.79 1.10
N GLY A 304 11.01 -4.68 0.24
CA GLY A 304 10.70 -4.38 -1.16
C GLY A 304 11.86 -4.62 -2.13
N ASP A 305 12.94 -5.26 -1.68
CA ASP A 305 14.11 -5.58 -2.52
C ASP A 305 13.91 -6.86 -3.34
N PHE A 306 13.10 -6.85 -4.39
CA PHE A 306 12.85 -8.03 -5.25
C PHE A 306 13.99 -8.34 -6.25
N ASN A 307 15.17 -7.73 -6.12
CA ASN A 307 16.15 -7.54 -7.20
C ASN A 307 16.95 -8.78 -7.66
N VAL A 308 16.60 -10.02 -7.30
CA VAL A 308 17.29 -11.23 -7.80
C VAL A 308 16.32 -12.16 -8.51
N GLY A 309 15.93 -11.80 -9.73
CA GLY A 309 15.11 -12.66 -10.61
C GLY A 309 15.02 -12.12 -12.04
N ILE A 310 14.56 -12.98 -12.96
CA ILE A 310 14.32 -12.64 -14.37
C ILE A 310 13.02 -11.82 -14.54
N SER A 311 12.22 -11.71 -13.48
CA SER A 311 10.90 -11.07 -13.53
C SER A 311 11.00 -9.57 -13.26
N ASP A 312 10.55 -8.77 -14.22
CA ASP A 312 10.30 -7.36 -13.99
C ASP A 312 9.08 -7.14 -13.09
N PHE A 313 8.98 -5.94 -12.53
CA PHE A 313 7.88 -5.52 -11.67
C PHE A 313 6.49 -5.75 -12.29
N ALA A 314 6.35 -5.53 -13.60
CA ALA A 314 5.09 -5.75 -14.32
C ALA A 314 4.67 -7.23 -14.30
N SER A 315 5.62 -8.16 -14.39
CA SER A 315 5.36 -9.59 -14.31
C SER A 315 4.86 -10.04 -12.95
N LEU A 316 5.38 -9.45 -11.86
CA LEU A 316 4.90 -9.71 -10.50
C LEU A 316 3.49 -9.18 -10.29
N LYS A 317 3.21 -7.97 -10.79
CA LYS A 317 1.87 -7.38 -10.78
C LYS A 317 0.85 -8.25 -11.53
N ALA A 318 1.16 -8.63 -12.77
CA ALA A 318 0.30 -9.50 -13.58
C ALA A 318 0.11 -10.89 -12.95
N MET A 319 1.09 -11.37 -12.17
CA MET A 319 0.94 -12.57 -11.36
C MET A 319 -0.09 -12.37 -10.26
N ALA A 320 0.05 -11.33 -9.44
CA ALA A 320 -0.92 -11.03 -8.39
C ALA A 320 -2.35 -10.87 -8.96
N GLU A 321 -2.51 -10.13 -10.07
CA GLU A 321 -3.81 -9.92 -10.75
C GLU A 321 -4.47 -11.22 -11.21
N ARG A 322 -3.67 -12.18 -11.66
CA ARG A 322 -4.17 -13.50 -12.07
C ARG A 322 -4.54 -14.34 -10.86
N GLU A 323 -3.69 -14.35 -9.84
CA GLU A 323 -3.85 -15.20 -8.66
C GLU A 323 -5.00 -14.74 -7.76
N ARG A 324 -5.29 -13.43 -7.68
CA ARG A 324 -6.47 -12.94 -6.96
C ARG A 324 -7.79 -13.52 -7.49
N ARG A 325 -7.87 -13.78 -8.81
CA ARG A 325 -9.04 -14.44 -9.44
C ARG A 325 -9.21 -15.90 -9.00
N SER A 326 -8.15 -16.52 -8.46
CA SER A 326 -8.22 -17.85 -7.85
C SER A 326 -8.76 -17.83 -6.41
N GLY A 327 -9.05 -16.63 -5.87
CA GLY A 327 -9.54 -16.43 -4.51
C GLY A 327 -8.42 -16.26 -3.47
N VAL A 328 -7.17 -16.09 -3.89
CA VAL A 328 -6.02 -15.85 -3.00
C VAL A 328 -5.57 -14.40 -3.12
N SER A 329 -5.81 -13.65 -2.05
CA SER A 329 -5.41 -12.24 -1.92
C SER A 329 -3.98 -12.07 -1.39
N LEU A 330 -3.37 -10.90 -1.62
CA LEU A 330 -2.00 -10.56 -1.19
C LEU A 330 -2.00 -9.23 -0.41
N THR A 331 -1.63 -9.29 0.87
CA THR A 331 -1.29 -8.10 1.68
C THR A 331 0.22 -7.95 1.75
N THR A 332 0.71 -6.73 1.66
CA THR A 332 2.13 -6.41 1.83
C THR A 332 2.34 -5.65 3.14
N LEU A 333 3.33 -6.10 3.90
CA LEU A 333 3.79 -5.50 5.15
C LEU A 333 5.24 -5.06 4.92
N GLY A 334 5.45 -3.75 4.83
CA GLY A 334 6.74 -3.14 4.63
C GLY A 334 7.53 -3.05 5.94
N PHE A 335 8.82 -3.38 5.87
CA PHE A 335 9.77 -3.32 6.99
C PHE A 335 11.11 -2.73 6.52
N GLY A 336 12.00 -2.41 7.45
CA GLY A 336 13.34 -1.95 7.11
C GLY A 336 13.42 -0.49 6.67
N VAL A 337 14.64 -0.08 6.32
CA VAL A 337 15.05 1.29 5.96
C VAL A 337 16.13 1.22 4.88
N ASP A 338 16.44 2.35 4.25
CA ASP A 338 17.49 2.54 3.23
C ASP A 338 17.13 2.01 1.84
N ASN A 339 16.79 0.72 1.71
CA ASN A 339 16.43 0.06 0.43
C ASN A 339 14.91 -0.14 0.28
N TYR A 340 14.13 0.59 1.06
CA TYR A 340 12.68 0.47 1.14
C TYR A 340 11.99 0.77 -0.21
N ASN A 341 11.20 -0.16 -0.74
CA ASN A 341 10.46 0.04 -2.00
C ASN A 341 8.94 0.05 -1.79
N GLU A 342 8.42 1.19 -1.32
CA GLU A 342 6.99 1.43 -1.13
C GLU A 342 6.20 1.21 -2.42
N GLN A 343 6.67 1.81 -3.52
CA GLN A 343 5.97 1.76 -4.80
C GLN A 343 5.69 0.33 -5.24
N LEU A 344 6.66 -0.57 -5.07
CA LEU A 344 6.48 -1.96 -5.44
C LEU A 344 5.48 -2.65 -4.53
N MET A 345 5.59 -2.47 -3.22
CA MET A 345 4.75 -3.15 -2.24
C MET A 345 3.29 -2.73 -2.31
N GLU A 346 3.02 -1.44 -2.50
CA GLU A 346 1.66 -0.92 -2.64
C GLU A 346 1.00 -1.46 -3.91
N GLN A 347 1.67 -1.36 -5.07
CA GLN A 347 1.11 -1.85 -6.33
C GLN A 347 0.93 -3.38 -6.39
N LEU A 348 1.71 -4.14 -5.60
CA LEU A 348 1.50 -5.58 -5.45
C LEU A 348 0.31 -5.91 -4.57
N ALA A 349 0.09 -5.15 -3.48
CA ALA A 349 -1.10 -5.30 -2.65
C ALA A 349 -2.37 -4.99 -3.46
N ASP A 350 -2.35 -3.90 -4.22
CA ASP A 350 -3.41 -3.51 -5.15
C ASP A 350 -3.77 -4.60 -6.13
N ALA A 351 -2.75 -5.10 -6.85
CA ALA A 351 -2.93 -6.15 -7.83
C ALA A 351 -3.44 -7.45 -7.21
N GLY A 352 -3.26 -7.63 -5.90
CA GLY A 352 -3.65 -8.82 -5.15
C GLY A 352 -4.91 -8.68 -4.31
N ASP A 353 -5.76 -7.66 -4.50
CA ASP A 353 -6.95 -7.40 -3.68
C ASP A 353 -6.62 -7.37 -2.16
N GLY A 354 -5.52 -6.71 -1.80
CA GLY A 354 -5.10 -6.57 -0.41
C GLY A 354 -4.61 -5.18 -0.05
N ASN A 355 -4.23 -5.06 1.21
CA ASN A 355 -3.79 -3.80 1.80
C ASN A 355 -2.27 -3.75 1.88
N TYR A 356 -1.76 -2.53 1.93
CA TYR A 356 -0.38 -2.23 2.23
C TYR A 356 -0.27 -1.50 3.58
N ALA A 357 0.69 -1.93 4.39
CA ALA A 357 1.04 -1.27 5.64
C ALA A 357 2.56 -1.24 5.83
N TYR A 358 3.08 -0.15 6.38
CA TYR A 358 4.47 -0.05 6.81
C TYR A 358 4.55 -0.21 8.32
N ILE A 359 5.37 -1.14 8.81
CA ILE A 359 5.51 -1.46 10.22
C ILE A 359 6.83 -0.90 10.75
N ASP A 360 6.77 0.31 11.30
CA ASP A 360 7.91 0.99 11.93
C ASP A 360 8.09 0.60 13.41
N THR A 361 7.01 0.19 14.07
CA THR A 361 6.98 -0.11 15.51
C THR A 361 6.08 -1.31 15.83
N LEU A 362 6.26 -1.88 17.03
CA LEU A 362 5.36 -2.93 17.55
C LEU A 362 3.94 -2.41 17.83
N GLN A 363 3.80 -1.11 18.07
CA GLN A 363 2.48 -0.49 18.22
C GLN A 363 1.74 -0.48 16.88
N GLU A 364 2.43 -0.13 15.79
CA GLU A 364 1.88 -0.22 14.44
C GLU A 364 1.53 -1.67 14.07
N ALA A 365 2.43 -2.62 14.38
CA ALA A 365 2.18 -4.04 14.18
C ALA A 365 0.90 -4.53 14.91
N ARG A 366 0.70 -4.10 16.16
CA ARG A 366 -0.51 -4.40 16.93
C ARG A 366 -1.75 -3.75 16.32
N LYS A 367 -1.66 -2.48 15.93
CA LYS A 367 -2.79 -1.78 15.29
C LYS A 367 -3.25 -2.56 14.05
N VAL A 368 -2.32 -2.88 13.14
CA VAL A 368 -2.62 -3.54 11.87
C VAL A 368 -3.09 -4.99 12.07
N LEU A 369 -2.38 -5.80 12.85
CA LEU A 369 -2.61 -7.27 12.91
C LEU A 369 -3.41 -7.76 14.11
N VAL A 370 -3.80 -6.88 15.04
CA VAL A 370 -4.64 -7.25 16.18
C VAL A 370 -5.90 -6.42 16.20
N GLU A 371 -5.78 -5.09 16.18
CA GLU A 371 -6.95 -4.20 16.28
C GLU A 371 -7.73 -4.13 14.97
N GLN A 372 -7.00 -4.10 13.84
CA GLN A 372 -7.55 -4.00 12.49
C GLN A 372 -7.55 -5.34 11.74
N LEU A 373 -7.40 -6.45 12.44
CA LEU A 373 -7.29 -7.78 11.82
C LEU A 373 -8.52 -8.13 10.96
N ALA A 374 -9.73 -7.79 11.42
CA ALA A 374 -10.95 -8.03 10.65
C ALA A 374 -10.94 -7.24 9.32
N SER A 375 -10.55 -5.97 9.35
CA SER A 375 -10.42 -5.14 8.15
C SER A 375 -9.34 -5.63 7.20
N THR A 376 -8.23 -6.17 7.71
CA THR A 376 -7.12 -6.68 6.86
C THR A 376 -7.46 -8.02 6.20
N LEU A 377 -8.26 -8.87 6.86
CA LEU A 377 -8.51 -10.24 6.39
C LEU A 377 -9.85 -10.41 5.66
N SER A 378 -10.88 -9.66 6.04
CA SER A 378 -12.24 -9.86 5.52
C SER A 378 -12.65 -8.69 4.64
N VAL A 379 -12.75 -8.94 3.34
CA VAL A 379 -13.34 -8.01 2.38
C VAL A 379 -14.86 -8.08 2.51
N VAL A 380 -15.52 -6.92 2.63
CA VAL A 380 -17.00 -6.82 2.63
C VAL A 380 -17.54 -6.34 1.30
N ALA A 381 -16.73 -5.65 0.51
CA ALA A 381 -17.12 -5.12 -0.79
C ALA A 381 -15.91 -4.97 -1.70
N ARG A 382 -16.14 -5.26 -2.98
CA ARG A 382 -15.13 -5.18 -4.04
C ARG A 382 -15.39 -4.04 -4.99
N ASP A 383 -14.37 -3.62 -5.73
CA ASP A 383 -14.47 -2.60 -6.77
C ASP A 383 -15.19 -1.32 -6.28
N VAL A 384 -14.80 -0.79 -5.12
CA VAL A 384 -15.51 0.34 -4.52
C VAL A 384 -15.08 1.65 -5.18
N LYS A 385 -16.04 2.30 -5.85
CA LYS A 385 -15.85 3.54 -6.58
C LYS A 385 -16.73 4.64 -5.99
N LEU A 386 -16.15 5.82 -5.82
CA LEU A 386 -16.87 7.03 -5.46
C LEU A 386 -16.93 7.97 -6.65
N GLN A 387 -18.08 8.60 -6.79
CA GLN A 387 -18.30 9.68 -7.73
C GLN A 387 -19.05 10.82 -7.06
N VAL A 388 -18.51 12.03 -7.14
CA VAL A 388 -19.12 13.26 -6.62
C VAL A 388 -19.38 14.18 -7.80
N GLU A 389 -20.65 14.52 -8.02
CA GLU A 389 -21.10 15.47 -9.02
C GLU A 389 -21.46 16.79 -8.34
N PHE A 390 -20.63 17.82 -8.51
CA PHE A 390 -20.83 19.12 -7.89
C PHE A 390 -21.92 19.92 -8.59
N ASN A 391 -22.76 20.61 -7.79
CA ASN A 391 -23.77 21.50 -8.30
C ASN A 391 -23.13 22.84 -8.74
N PRO A 392 -23.12 23.19 -10.05
CA PRO A 392 -22.52 24.43 -10.54
C PRO A 392 -23.16 25.71 -9.99
N ALA A 393 -24.39 25.64 -9.45
CA ALA A 393 -25.02 26.77 -8.77
C ALA A 393 -24.45 27.02 -7.36
N GLN A 394 -23.80 26.03 -6.75
CA GLN A 394 -23.22 26.13 -5.40
C GLN A 394 -21.69 26.12 -5.41
N VAL A 395 -21.06 25.49 -6.40
CA VAL A 395 -19.61 25.29 -6.47
C VAL A 395 -19.09 25.70 -7.84
N SER A 396 -18.06 26.55 -7.87
CA SER A 396 -17.41 26.98 -9.11
C SER A 396 -16.16 26.15 -9.43
N GLN A 397 -15.40 25.76 -8.41
CA GLN A 397 -14.16 25.02 -8.53
C GLN A 397 -14.00 24.02 -7.39
N TYR A 398 -13.27 22.93 -7.62
CA TYR A 398 -12.89 22.00 -6.57
C TYR A 398 -11.51 21.39 -6.81
N ARG A 399 -10.94 20.81 -5.75
CA ARG A 399 -9.84 19.85 -5.84
C ARG A 399 -10.04 18.75 -4.80
N LEU A 400 -9.78 17.50 -5.20
CA LEU A 400 -9.68 16.37 -4.28
C LEU A 400 -8.32 16.41 -3.58
N LEU A 401 -8.27 16.23 -2.26
CA LEU A 401 -7.02 16.17 -1.51
C LEU A 401 -6.60 14.70 -1.34
N GLY A 402 -5.44 14.31 -1.89
CA GLY A 402 -4.97 12.92 -1.91
C GLY A 402 -5.61 12.09 -3.03
N TYR A 403 -5.44 10.77 -3.01
CA TYR A 403 -5.99 9.81 -3.99
C TYR A 403 -5.46 10.01 -5.42
N GLU A 404 -4.29 10.61 -5.60
CA GLU A 404 -3.69 10.89 -6.91
C GLU A 404 -3.56 9.63 -7.78
N ASN A 405 -3.16 8.50 -7.18
CA ASN A 405 -3.00 7.23 -7.89
C ASN A 405 -4.29 6.40 -7.98
N ARG A 406 -5.40 6.89 -7.41
CA ARG A 406 -6.72 6.25 -7.41
C ARG A 406 -7.76 6.99 -8.26
N GLN A 407 -7.37 8.04 -8.98
CA GLN A 407 -8.27 8.73 -9.89
C GLN A 407 -8.76 7.80 -11.00
N LEU A 408 -10.05 7.87 -11.29
CA LEU A 408 -10.70 7.11 -12.37
C LEU A 408 -11.34 8.09 -13.35
N LYS A 409 -11.52 7.65 -14.61
CA LYS A 409 -12.31 8.43 -15.56
C LYS A 409 -13.78 8.36 -15.19
N ARG A 410 -14.55 9.35 -15.64
CA ARG A 410 -16.01 9.39 -15.39
C ARG A 410 -16.72 8.14 -15.94
N GLU A 411 -16.32 7.70 -17.14
CA GLU A 411 -16.85 6.52 -17.80
C GLU A 411 -16.52 5.21 -17.09
N ASP A 412 -15.41 5.17 -16.33
CA ASP A 412 -14.98 3.98 -15.59
C ASP A 412 -15.87 3.69 -14.39
N PHE A 413 -16.63 4.68 -13.91
CA PHE A 413 -17.55 4.53 -12.79
C PHE A 413 -18.58 3.42 -13.02
N ASN A 414 -19.16 3.33 -14.21
CA ASN A 414 -20.16 2.30 -14.52
C ASN A 414 -19.56 1.04 -15.18
N ASN A 415 -18.24 1.02 -15.38
CA ASN A 415 -17.56 -0.09 -16.03
C ASN A 415 -17.07 -1.11 -14.98
N ASP A 416 -17.82 -2.20 -14.82
CA ASP A 416 -17.46 -3.30 -13.91
C ASP A 416 -16.17 -4.06 -14.33
N GLN A 417 -15.57 -3.74 -15.48
CA GLN A 417 -14.26 -4.30 -15.90
C GLN A 417 -13.08 -3.46 -15.40
N VAL A 418 -13.32 -2.22 -14.95
CA VAL A 418 -12.28 -1.39 -14.34
C VAL A 418 -12.22 -1.74 -12.87
N ASP A 419 -11.08 -2.29 -12.48
CA ASP A 419 -10.74 -2.62 -11.10
C ASP A 419 -10.76 -1.37 -10.23
N ALA A 420 -11.23 -1.52 -9.01
CA ALA A 420 -11.13 -0.51 -7.96
C ALA A 420 -10.83 -1.20 -6.63
N GLY A 421 -10.52 -0.40 -5.62
CA GLY A 421 -10.06 -0.87 -4.34
C GLY A 421 -11.15 -1.59 -3.55
N GLU A 422 -10.65 -2.41 -2.64
CA GLU A 422 -11.44 -3.29 -1.81
C GLU A 422 -11.68 -2.63 -0.46
N ILE A 423 -12.86 -2.86 0.13
CA ILE A 423 -13.14 -2.40 1.48
C ILE A 423 -13.33 -3.60 2.40
N GLY A 424 -12.52 -3.63 3.45
CA GLY A 424 -12.56 -4.61 4.53
C GLY A 424 -13.64 -4.34 5.58
N ALA A 425 -13.97 -5.36 6.36
CA ALA A 425 -14.95 -5.26 7.44
C ALA A 425 -14.52 -4.21 8.46
N GLY A 426 -15.41 -3.26 8.78
CA GLY A 426 -15.12 -2.16 9.71
C GLY A 426 -14.13 -1.12 9.19
N GLN A 427 -13.67 -1.22 7.92
CA GLN A 427 -12.84 -0.16 7.34
C GLN A 427 -13.63 1.13 7.17
N ARG A 428 -12.91 2.24 7.31
CA ARG A 428 -13.47 3.58 7.35
C ARG A 428 -12.59 4.50 6.51
N VAL A 429 -13.22 5.29 5.66
CA VAL A 429 -12.54 6.08 4.64
C VAL A 429 -13.03 7.52 4.70
N THR A 430 -12.09 8.45 4.80
CA THR A 430 -12.31 9.87 4.70
C THR A 430 -11.73 10.38 3.38
N ALA A 431 -12.56 11.06 2.59
CA ALA A 431 -12.13 11.86 1.45
C ALA A 431 -12.37 13.34 1.74
N LEU A 432 -11.43 14.19 1.32
CA LEU A 432 -11.50 15.63 1.53
C LEU A 432 -11.50 16.35 0.19
N TYR A 433 -12.42 17.29 0.01
CA TYR A 433 -12.41 18.24 -1.10
C TYR A 433 -12.21 19.66 -0.57
N GLU A 434 -11.37 20.44 -1.23
CA GLU A 434 -11.40 21.89 -1.10
C GLU A 434 -12.19 22.47 -2.27
N ILE A 435 -13.23 23.24 -1.97
CA ILE A 435 -14.18 23.76 -2.97
C ILE A 435 -14.29 25.27 -2.88
N VAL A 436 -14.46 25.93 -4.03
CA VAL A 436 -14.78 27.35 -4.12
C VAL A 436 -16.30 27.47 -4.31
N PRO A 437 -17.02 28.12 -3.37
CA PRO A 437 -18.44 28.39 -3.56
C PRO A 437 -18.69 29.26 -4.81
N ALA A 438 -19.82 29.07 -5.47
CA ALA A 438 -20.22 29.89 -6.60
C ALA A 438 -20.21 31.39 -6.23
N GLY A 439 -19.65 32.23 -7.12
CA GLY A 439 -19.49 33.67 -6.90
C GLY A 439 -18.30 34.09 -6.03
N GLN A 440 -17.58 33.16 -5.39
CA GLN A 440 -16.33 33.46 -4.68
C GLN A 440 -15.14 33.49 -5.64
N LYS A 441 -14.09 34.22 -5.26
CA LYS A 441 -12.81 34.21 -6.00
C LYS A 441 -12.14 32.83 -5.82
N GLY A 442 -11.96 32.13 -6.93
CA GLY A 442 -11.25 30.84 -6.97
C GLY A 442 -9.79 30.97 -7.41
N TRP A 443 -9.19 29.82 -7.72
CA TRP A 443 -7.81 29.72 -8.22
C TRP A 443 -7.71 29.97 -9.72
N ILE A 444 -8.70 29.50 -10.48
CA ILE A 444 -8.75 29.66 -11.94
C ILE A 444 -9.60 30.90 -12.26
N GLU A 445 -9.07 31.78 -13.11
CA GLU A 445 -9.82 32.95 -13.56
C GLU A 445 -10.88 32.55 -14.59
N PRO A 446 -12.08 33.16 -14.54
CA PRO A 446 -13.09 32.94 -15.57
C PRO A 446 -12.59 33.35 -16.96
N LEU A 447 -12.99 32.61 -17.98
CA LEU A 447 -12.66 32.94 -19.37
C LEU A 447 -13.37 34.22 -19.81
N ARG A 448 -12.60 35.16 -20.41
CA ARG A 448 -13.10 36.47 -20.85
C ARG A 448 -14.22 36.40 -21.89
N TYR A 449 -14.20 35.38 -22.74
CA TYR A 449 -15.07 35.27 -23.92
C TYR A 449 -16.12 34.17 -23.84
N GLN A 450 -16.20 33.47 -22.70
CA GLN A 450 -17.17 32.40 -22.50
C GLN A 450 -18.21 32.86 -21.48
N ALA A 451 -19.48 32.80 -21.84
CA ALA A 451 -20.55 33.13 -20.92
C ALA A 451 -20.71 32.00 -19.89
N SER A 452 -20.63 32.33 -18.60
CA SER A 452 -21.02 31.41 -17.53
C SER A 452 -22.53 31.34 -17.46
N GLU A 453 -23.12 30.24 -17.92
CA GLU A 453 -24.54 29.97 -17.66
C GLU A 453 -24.74 29.74 -16.16
N SER A 454 -25.71 30.42 -15.55
CA SER A 454 -26.13 30.15 -14.17
C SER A 454 -27.18 29.04 -14.20
N PRO A 455 -26.88 27.82 -13.73
CA PRO A 455 -27.82 26.71 -13.79
C PRO A 455 -29.03 26.96 -12.89
N ALA A 456 -30.16 26.31 -13.23
CA ALA A 456 -31.35 26.33 -12.40
C ALA A 456 -31.05 25.77 -10.99
N SER A 457 -31.53 26.48 -9.97
CA SER A 457 -31.11 26.32 -8.57
C SER A 457 -31.89 25.24 -7.82
N ASN A 458 -31.15 24.31 -7.20
CA ASN A 458 -31.59 23.64 -5.98
C ASN A 458 -30.65 24.12 -4.85
N SER A 459 -31.01 25.21 -4.18
CA SER A 459 -30.09 26.00 -3.35
C SER A 459 -29.55 25.30 -2.10
N GLY A 460 -30.09 24.13 -1.74
CA GLY A 460 -29.68 23.37 -0.55
C GLY A 460 -28.66 22.25 -0.83
N GLU A 461 -28.39 21.92 -2.09
CA GLU A 461 -27.61 20.75 -2.49
C GLU A 461 -26.25 21.18 -3.07
N LEU A 462 -25.17 20.81 -2.39
CA LEU A 462 -23.80 21.09 -2.77
C LEU A 462 -23.34 20.22 -3.95
N ALA A 463 -23.70 18.94 -3.88
CA ALA A 463 -23.26 17.91 -4.80
C ALA A 463 -24.11 16.65 -4.65
N TRP A 464 -24.06 15.78 -5.64
CA TRP A 464 -24.66 14.44 -5.63
C TRP A 464 -23.56 13.39 -5.47
N LEU A 465 -23.65 12.57 -4.41
CA LEU A 465 -22.72 11.48 -4.16
C LEU A 465 -23.27 10.18 -4.74
N ARG A 466 -22.41 9.42 -5.41
CA ARG A 466 -22.63 8.04 -5.85
C ARG A 466 -21.50 7.15 -5.34
N LEU A 467 -21.86 6.04 -4.70
CA LEU A 467 -20.95 4.97 -4.29
C LEU A 467 -21.38 3.70 -5.00
N ARG A 468 -20.49 3.13 -5.82
CA ARG A 468 -20.69 1.86 -6.50
C ARG A 468 -19.77 0.80 -5.92
N TYR A 469 -20.25 -0.42 -5.79
CA TYR A 469 -19.50 -1.55 -5.24
C TYR A 469 -20.04 -2.88 -5.74
N LYS A 470 -19.23 -3.93 -5.68
CA LYS A 470 -19.66 -5.34 -5.83
C LYS A 470 -19.67 -6.03 -4.48
N THR A 471 -20.53 -7.05 -4.34
CA THR A 471 -20.52 -7.90 -3.15
C THR A 471 -19.25 -8.76 -3.10
N VAL A 472 -18.93 -9.34 -1.94
CA VAL A 472 -17.79 -10.26 -1.78
C VAL A 472 -17.83 -11.44 -2.76
N THR A 473 -19.03 -11.91 -3.12
CA THR A 473 -19.25 -12.99 -4.10
C THR A 473 -19.16 -12.53 -5.56
N GLY A 474 -18.91 -11.23 -5.79
CA GLY A 474 -18.91 -10.60 -7.10
C GLY A 474 -20.33 -10.32 -7.61
N GLY A 475 -20.50 -10.39 -8.94
CA GLY A 475 -21.76 -10.14 -9.62
C GLY A 475 -21.89 -8.69 -10.13
N GLN A 476 -23.14 -8.29 -10.41
CA GLN A 476 -23.44 -6.92 -10.83
C GLN A 476 -23.18 -5.94 -9.69
N SER A 477 -22.57 -4.81 -10.01
CA SER A 477 -22.35 -3.75 -9.03
C SER A 477 -23.67 -3.12 -8.55
N GLN A 478 -23.70 -2.75 -7.27
CA GLN A 478 -24.78 -2.03 -6.61
C GLN A 478 -24.42 -0.56 -6.47
N LEU A 479 -25.44 0.29 -6.35
CA LEU A 479 -25.30 1.74 -6.32
C LEU A 479 -26.00 2.32 -5.08
N ILE A 480 -25.30 3.19 -4.36
CA ILE A 480 -25.83 4.03 -3.29
C ILE A 480 -25.71 5.48 -3.75
N GLU A 481 -26.79 6.25 -3.63
CA GLU A 481 -26.81 7.66 -4.00
C GLU A 481 -27.42 8.50 -2.88
N GLN A 482 -26.86 9.69 -2.66
CA GLN A 482 -27.44 10.67 -1.75
C GLN A 482 -26.97 12.10 -2.06
N PRO A 483 -27.84 13.12 -1.82
CA PRO A 483 -27.44 14.51 -1.92
C PRO A 483 -26.51 14.89 -0.76
N LEU A 484 -25.55 15.77 -1.04
CA LEU A 484 -24.68 16.38 -0.05
C LEU A 484 -25.18 17.81 0.24
N PRO A 485 -25.43 18.19 1.51
CA PRO A 485 -25.95 19.50 1.84
C PRO A 485 -24.90 20.62 1.64
N ALA A 486 -25.34 21.80 1.19
CA ALA A 486 -24.50 23.00 1.06
C ALA A 486 -24.29 23.76 2.38
N GLN A 487 -24.90 23.28 3.47
CA GLN A 487 -24.84 23.95 4.77
C GLN A 487 -23.43 23.86 5.37
N VAL A 488 -22.79 25.02 5.54
CA VAL A 488 -21.55 25.14 6.30
C VAL A 488 -21.88 25.01 7.79
N VAL A 489 -21.18 24.13 8.49
CA VAL A 489 -21.33 23.97 9.93
C VAL A 489 -20.68 25.14 10.67
N VAL A 490 -21.43 25.76 11.60
CA VAL A 490 -20.93 26.90 12.39
C VAL A 490 -19.89 26.42 13.41
N GLN A 491 -20.11 25.25 14.00
CA GLN A 491 -19.18 24.58 14.90
C GLN A 491 -18.82 23.22 14.27
N PRO A 492 -17.71 23.13 13.54
CA PRO A 492 -17.29 21.86 12.97
C PRO A 492 -17.02 20.82 14.07
N SER A 493 -17.12 19.55 13.74
CA SER A 493 -16.73 18.46 14.61
C SER A 493 -15.23 18.55 14.92
N ALA A 494 -14.82 17.97 16.04
CA ALA A 494 -13.40 17.81 16.32
C ALA A 494 -12.71 17.00 15.23
N ASP A 495 -13.41 16.04 14.64
CA ASP A 495 -12.85 15.18 13.60
C ASP A 495 -12.61 15.90 12.28
N LEU A 496 -13.54 16.75 11.83
CA LEU A 496 -13.31 17.58 10.65
C LEU A 496 -12.16 18.56 10.86
N ARG A 497 -12.07 19.19 12.05
CA ARG A 497 -10.92 20.05 12.38
C ARG A 497 -9.62 19.27 12.41
N PHE A 498 -9.60 18.08 12.98
CA PHE A 498 -8.42 17.24 13.07
C PHE A 498 -7.97 16.74 11.69
N ALA A 499 -8.89 16.22 10.88
CA ALA A 499 -8.62 15.82 9.49
C ALA A 499 -8.07 16.99 8.67
N ALA A 500 -8.56 18.20 8.89
CA ALA A 500 -8.01 19.39 8.24
C ALA A 500 -6.59 19.74 8.72
N ALA A 501 -6.27 19.57 10.00
CA ALA A 501 -4.90 19.75 10.50
C ALA A 501 -3.95 18.73 9.86
N VAL A 502 -4.36 17.46 9.77
CA VAL A 502 -3.58 16.41 9.10
C VAL A 502 -3.39 16.72 7.61
N ALA A 503 -4.44 17.13 6.90
CA ALA A 503 -4.35 17.51 5.50
C ALA A 503 -3.49 18.77 5.26
N ALA A 504 -3.50 19.73 6.18
CA ALA A 504 -2.60 20.89 6.12
C ALA A 504 -1.13 20.44 6.29
N PHE A 505 -0.87 19.58 7.28
CA PHE A 505 0.47 19.04 7.51
C PHE A 505 1.01 18.23 6.34
N ALA A 506 0.19 17.34 5.77
CA ALA A 506 0.57 16.56 4.59
C ALA A 506 0.97 17.47 3.40
N GLN A 507 0.22 18.55 3.17
CA GLN A 507 0.54 19.52 2.13
C GLN A 507 1.83 20.30 2.43
N GLN A 508 2.09 20.63 3.70
CA GLN A 508 3.34 21.28 4.11
C GLN A 508 4.54 20.37 3.81
N LEU A 509 4.47 19.08 4.17
CA LEU A 509 5.53 18.11 3.91
C LEU A 509 5.76 17.85 2.41
N ARG A 510 4.71 17.93 1.57
CA ARG A 510 4.81 17.78 0.11
C ARG A 510 5.28 19.03 -0.63
N GLY A 511 5.41 20.17 0.06
CA GLY A 511 5.69 21.47 -0.52
C GLY A 511 4.42 22.30 -0.71
N GLU A 512 4.43 23.50 -0.13
CA GLU A 512 3.27 24.39 -0.09
C GLU A 512 2.88 24.95 -1.46
N ARG A 513 1.67 24.61 -1.93
CA ARG A 513 1.07 25.23 -3.13
C ARG A 513 -0.25 25.96 -2.85
N TYR A 514 -1.08 25.39 -1.98
CA TYR A 514 -2.47 25.84 -1.79
C TYR A 514 -2.82 26.29 -0.36
N THR A 515 -1.87 26.17 0.57
CA THR A 515 -2.08 26.47 2.01
C THR A 515 -1.95 27.95 2.36
N GLN A 516 -1.71 28.85 1.40
CA GLN A 516 -1.66 30.32 1.61
C GLN A 516 -0.81 30.79 2.81
N GLY A 517 0.32 30.11 3.10
CA GLY A 517 1.18 30.43 4.25
C GLY A 517 0.64 29.95 5.60
N PHE A 518 -0.37 29.08 5.62
CA PHE A 518 -0.80 28.35 6.80
C PHE A 518 0.32 27.40 7.22
N GLY A 519 1.14 27.85 8.17
CA GLY A 519 2.34 27.16 8.65
C GLY A 519 2.09 26.20 9.81
N ALA A 520 3.18 25.60 10.30
CA ALA A 520 3.16 24.57 11.35
C ALA A 520 2.46 25.03 12.65
N ASP A 521 2.64 26.28 13.09
CA ASP A 521 1.99 26.81 14.30
C ASP A 521 0.46 26.79 14.20
N ALA A 522 -0.08 27.15 13.03
CA ALA A 522 -1.51 27.15 12.78
C ALA A 522 -2.06 25.71 12.70
N THR A 523 -1.29 24.79 12.09
CA THR A 523 -1.57 23.35 12.10
C THR A 523 -1.62 22.81 13.53
N LEU A 524 -0.64 23.14 14.37
CA LEU A 524 -0.57 22.72 15.77
C LEU A 524 -1.75 23.25 16.58
N ALA A 525 -2.08 24.53 16.43
CA ALA A 525 -3.23 25.13 17.11
C ALA A 525 -4.54 24.41 16.73
N LEU A 526 -4.72 24.11 15.43
CA LEU A 526 -5.89 23.39 14.95
C LEU A 526 -5.96 21.95 15.49
N ALA A 527 -4.83 21.23 15.46
CA ALA A 527 -4.74 19.84 15.95
C ALA A 527 -4.99 19.75 17.47
N ARG A 528 -4.35 20.60 18.27
CA ARG A 528 -4.53 20.64 19.74
C ARG A 528 -5.97 20.97 20.13
N GLY A 529 -6.65 21.84 19.38
CA GLY A 529 -8.08 22.15 19.57
C GLY A 529 -9.04 21.05 19.10
N ALA A 530 -8.53 19.92 18.61
CA ALA A 530 -9.27 18.87 17.95
C ALA A 530 -8.90 17.44 18.42
N LEU A 531 -8.22 17.32 19.58
CA LEU A 531 -7.79 16.03 20.12
C LEU A 531 -8.95 15.08 20.46
N ALA A 532 -10.08 15.59 20.95
CA ALA A 532 -11.27 14.77 21.28
C ALA A 532 -10.93 13.49 22.10
N ASP A 533 -11.63 12.38 21.86
CA ASP A 533 -11.33 11.07 22.46
C ASP A 533 -10.12 10.44 21.74
N ASP A 534 -8.99 10.33 22.45
CA ASP A 534 -7.72 9.82 21.92
C ASP A 534 -7.18 8.68 22.80
N ARG A 535 -7.97 7.62 22.95
CA ARG A 535 -7.67 6.49 23.85
C ARG A 535 -6.31 5.85 23.61
N PHE A 536 -5.83 5.89 22.37
CA PHE A 536 -4.57 5.28 21.94
C PHE A 536 -3.44 6.29 21.78
N GLY A 537 -3.67 7.58 22.05
CA GLY A 537 -2.67 8.64 21.97
C GLY A 537 -2.22 9.01 20.55
N LEU A 538 -2.93 8.56 19.51
CA LEU A 538 -2.54 8.78 18.10
C LEU A 538 -2.62 10.26 17.74
N ARG A 539 -3.66 10.97 18.19
CA ARG A 539 -3.82 12.40 17.89
C ARG A 539 -2.79 13.25 18.64
N HIS A 540 -2.41 12.84 19.85
CA HIS A 540 -1.31 13.46 20.58
C HIS A 540 0.05 13.18 19.93
N GLU A 541 0.31 11.96 19.47
CA GLU A 541 1.54 11.63 18.71
C GLU A 541 1.63 12.48 17.43
N PHE A 542 0.53 12.65 16.70
CA PHE A 542 0.49 13.55 15.55
C PHE A 542 0.93 14.98 15.89
N VAL A 543 0.45 15.54 17.01
CA VAL A 543 0.88 16.88 17.46
C VAL A 543 2.40 16.92 17.69
N GLN A 544 2.97 15.88 18.31
CA GLN A 544 4.41 15.77 18.53
C GLN A 544 5.19 15.67 17.21
N LEU A 545 4.67 14.94 16.23
CA LEU A 545 5.29 14.82 14.91
C LEU A 545 5.28 16.16 14.15
N VAL A 546 4.21 16.95 14.28
CA VAL A 546 4.17 18.30 13.69
C VAL A 546 5.19 19.24 14.37
N GLU A 547 5.33 19.17 15.70
CA GLU A 547 6.35 19.92 16.45
C GLU A 547 7.78 19.53 16.02
N LEU A 548 8.01 18.23 15.83
CA LEU A 548 9.29 17.70 15.38
C LEU A 548 9.62 18.19 13.97
N ALA A 549 8.68 18.09 13.03
CA ALA A 549 8.83 18.61 11.68
C ALA A 549 9.10 20.13 11.66
N GLN A 550 8.45 20.90 12.54
CA GLN A 550 8.70 22.33 12.69
C GLN A 550 10.13 22.62 13.16
N SER A 551 10.64 21.86 14.12
CA SER A 551 12.02 21.99 14.62
C SER A 551 13.07 21.69 13.54
N LEU A 552 12.78 20.72 12.67
CA LEU A 552 13.67 20.31 11.58
C LEU A 552 13.72 21.33 10.43
N HIS A 553 12.63 22.10 10.22
CA HIS A 553 12.58 23.18 9.24
C HIS A 553 13.32 24.47 9.68
N ASN A 554 13.66 24.62 10.96
CA ASN A 554 14.29 25.83 11.51
C ASN A 554 15.77 25.59 11.88
N PRO A 555 16.73 25.68 10.93
CA PRO A 555 18.16 25.50 11.21
C PRO A 555 18.79 26.63 12.04
N ALA A 556 18.04 27.67 12.42
CA ALA A 556 18.54 28.78 13.23
C ALA A 556 18.71 28.44 14.74
N LEU A 557 18.21 27.29 15.20
CA LEU A 557 18.36 26.85 16.59
C LEU A 557 19.49 25.82 16.79
N SER A 558 20.12 25.33 15.72
CA SER A 558 21.23 24.36 15.81
C SER A 558 22.63 25.00 15.84
N THR A 559 22.74 26.33 15.79
CA THR A 559 24.04 27.04 15.75
C THR A 559 24.26 28.05 16.87
N GLN A 560 23.34 28.21 17.83
CA GLN A 560 23.50 29.19 18.92
C GLN A 560 24.10 28.64 20.24
N ASP A 561 24.23 27.33 20.41
CA ASP A 561 24.81 26.75 21.64
C ASP A 561 26.29 26.30 21.50
N ALA A 562 26.98 26.69 20.43
CA ALA A 562 28.40 26.37 20.22
C ALA A 562 29.37 27.55 20.43
N VAL A 563 28.90 28.68 20.97
CA VAL A 563 29.78 29.78 21.43
C VAL A 563 29.21 30.41 22.69
N GLN A 564 29.53 29.85 23.85
CA GLN A 564 29.89 30.60 25.07
C GLN A 564 30.95 29.82 25.85
#